data_AF-A0A1Z2XVT9-F1
#
_entry.id   AF-A0A1Z2XVT9-F1
#
_cell.length_a   1.000
_cell.length_b   1.000
_cell.length_c   1.000
_cell.angle_alpha   90.00
_cell.angle_beta   90.00
_cell.angle_gamma   90.00
#
_symmetry.space_group_name_H-M   'P 1'
#
loop_
_entity.id
_entity.type
_entity.pdbx_description
1 polymer ?
#
loop_
_entity_poly.entity_id
_entity_poly.type
_entity_poly.pdbx_seq_one_letter_code
_entity_poly.pdbx_strand_id
1 'polypeptide(L)'
;MMKLLLGGSPCTHWSIAQSRHRETRPEGQGWELFRNYLIAKERYCPDFFLYENNKSMAPAIREQITAELGVEPIFINSALVSAQSRQRLYWTNIPGVEQPEDRGLVLRDILESGLPLREKGYTLKANYANSNAANALDSKHFPATMAAEPIRVGAIESSTGSEGQGHRVYSADGKSKTLCGNGGGAGAKTGLYTVPTGMAWRGHANADNPSSFEARPDQKANAVIV
;
A
#
# COMPACT_ATOMS: atom_id res chain seq x y z
N MET A 1 -32.64 8.52 -14.41
CA MET A 1 -31.42 7.69 -14.49
C MET A 1 -30.37 8.37 -13.64
N MET A 2 -29.76 7.68 -12.67
CA MET A 2 -28.67 8.23 -11.85
C MET A 2 -27.35 8.20 -12.62
N LYS A 3 -26.56 9.28 -12.50
CA LYS A 3 -25.25 9.45 -13.13
C LYS A 3 -24.17 9.53 -12.05
N LEU A 4 -23.15 8.69 -12.18
CA LEU A 4 -21.98 8.66 -11.31
C LEU A 4 -20.73 8.97 -12.11
N LEU A 5 -19.92 9.91 -11.64
CA LEU A 5 -18.59 10.19 -12.19
C LEU A 5 -17.50 9.70 -11.23
N LEU A 6 -16.59 8.88 -11.73
CA LEU A 6 -15.44 8.40 -10.98
C LEU A 6 -14.17 8.90 -11.67
N GLY A 7 -13.16 9.31 -10.91
CA GLY A 7 -11.89 9.70 -11.48
C GLY A 7 -10.76 9.74 -10.47
N GLY A 8 -9.54 9.61 -11.00
CA GLY A 8 -8.31 9.85 -10.25
C GLY A 8 -7.24 10.25 -11.25
N SER A 9 -6.81 11.51 -11.21
CA SER A 9 -5.80 11.98 -12.15
C SER A 9 -4.43 11.34 -11.82
N PRO A 10 -3.54 11.19 -12.81
CA PRO A 10 -2.20 10.63 -12.59
C PRO A 10 -1.45 11.37 -11.49
N CYS A 11 -1.14 10.65 -10.41
CA CYS A 11 -0.53 11.23 -9.21
C CYS A 11 1.00 11.42 -9.31
N THR A 12 1.60 11.04 -10.44
CA THR A 12 3.05 11.02 -10.70
C THR A 12 3.72 12.38 -10.51
N HIS A 13 3.02 13.47 -10.82
CA HIS A 13 3.54 14.84 -10.70
C HIS A 13 3.47 15.38 -9.26
N TRP A 14 2.56 14.86 -8.44
CA TRP A 14 2.23 15.41 -7.12
C TRP A 14 2.78 14.58 -5.96
N SER A 15 3.00 13.28 -6.20
CA SER A 15 3.52 12.35 -5.20
C SER A 15 4.86 12.81 -4.62
N ILE A 16 5.04 12.70 -3.31
CA ILE A 16 6.35 12.92 -2.66
C ILE A 16 7.43 11.94 -3.14
N ALA A 17 7.04 10.82 -3.76
CA ALA A 17 7.99 9.89 -4.38
C ALA A 17 8.62 10.44 -5.67
N GLN A 18 8.07 11.53 -6.24
CA GLN A 18 8.68 12.22 -7.36
C GLN A 18 9.88 13.03 -6.86
N SER A 19 11.08 12.58 -7.23
CA SER A 19 12.34 13.20 -6.83
C SER A 19 12.81 14.31 -7.76
N ARG A 20 12.28 14.36 -9.00
CA ARG A 20 12.67 15.36 -10.00
C ARG A 20 11.43 16.13 -10.47
N HIS A 21 11.48 17.46 -10.38
CA HIS A 21 10.45 18.37 -10.89
C HIS A 21 9.04 18.05 -10.36
N ARG A 22 8.92 17.76 -9.06
CA ARG A 22 7.62 17.59 -8.41
C ARG A 22 6.83 18.90 -8.46
N GLU A 23 5.60 18.84 -8.95
CA GLU A 23 4.67 19.96 -8.93
C GLU A 23 4.14 20.16 -7.49
N THR A 24 4.17 21.40 -7.01
CA THR A 24 3.71 21.78 -5.67
C THR A 24 2.63 22.86 -5.67
N ARG A 25 2.31 23.37 -6.85
CA ARG A 25 1.29 24.40 -7.11
C ARG A 25 0.24 23.83 -8.07
N PRO A 26 -0.99 24.36 -8.09
CA PRO A 26 -2.07 23.92 -8.99
C PRO A 26 -1.83 24.42 -10.43
N GLU A 27 -0.68 24.05 -10.99
CA GLU A 27 -0.22 24.41 -12.34
C GLU A 27 0.54 23.22 -12.94
N GLY A 28 0.78 23.25 -14.25
CA GLY A 28 1.51 22.19 -14.95
C GLY A 28 0.65 21.01 -15.38
N GLN A 29 1.31 19.90 -15.70
CA GLN A 29 0.71 18.76 -16.38
C GLN A 29 -0.21 17.97 -15.45
N GLY A 30 0.16 17.81 -14.18
CA GLY A 30 -0.72 17.17 -13.20
C GLY A 30 -2.04 17.92 -13.05
N TRP A 31 -1.98 19.26 -13.03
CA TRP A 31 -3.16 20.11 -12.97
C TRP A 31 -4.03 20.02 -14.23
N GLU A 32 -3.40 20.04 -15.41
CA GLU A 32 -4.09 19.83 -16.69
C GLU A 32 -4.89 18.52 -16.73
N LEU A 33 -4.32 17.44 -16.22
CA LEU A 33 -5.00 16.15 -16.17
C LEU A 33 -6.17 16.15 -15.18
N PHE A 34 -6.08 16.90 -14.08
CA PHE A 34 -7.21 17.12 -13.18
C PHE A 34 -8.32 17.98 -13.84
N ARG A 35 -7.97 18.99 -14.64
CA ARG A 35 -8.98 19.79 -15.37
C ARG A 35 -9.87 18.94 -16.28
N ASN A 36 -9.36 17.84 -16.85
CA ASN A 36 -10.19 16.91 -17.62
C ASN A 36 -11.33 16.29 -16.78
N TYR A 37 -11.10 16.05 -15.48
CA TYR A 37 -12.15 15.60 -14.57
C TYR A 37 -13.20 16.69 -14.34
N LEU A 38 -12.78 17.94 -14.17
CA LEU A 38 -13.70 19.08 -14.04
C LEU A 38 -14.56 19.26 -15.31
N ILE A 39 -13.94 19.17 -16.49
CA ILE A 39 -14.65 19.22 -17.78
C ILE A 39 -15.70 18.11 -17.87
N ALA A 40 -15.37 16.88 -17.45
CA ALA A 40 -16.33 15.78 -17.42
C ALA A 40 -17.47 16.03 -16.42
N LYS A 41 -17.15 16.54 -15.23
CA LYS A 41 -18.14 16.89 -14.21
C LYS A 41 -19.11 17.96 -14.69
N GLU A 42 -18.61 19.01 -15.35
CA GLU A 42 -19.40 20.09 -15.92
C GLU A 42 -20.25 19.61 -17.11
N ARG A 43 -19.66 18.87 -18.04
CA ARG A 43 -20.35 18.42 -19.25
C ARG A 43 -21.50 17.45 -18.95
N TYR A 44 -21.27 16.50 -18.04
CA TYR A 44 -22.21 15.41 -17.79
C TYR A 44 -23.11 15.65 -16.58
N CYS A 45 -22.86 16.69 -15.77
CA CYS A 45 -23.62 17.05 -14.58
C CYS A 45 -24.03 15.82 -13.74
N PRO A 46 -23.08 15.01 -13.25
CA PRO A 46 -23.42 13.77 -12.55
C PRO A 46 -24.14 14.07 -11.22
N ASP A 47 -25.04 13.18 -10.81
CA ASP A 47 -25.73 13.29 -9.51
C ASP A 47 -24.75 13.06 -8.36
N PHE A 48 -23.84 12.10 -8.55
CA PHE A 48 -22.76 11.79 -7.62
C PHE A 48 -21.40 11.76 -8.30
N PHE A 49 -20.37 12.14 -7.57
CA PHE A 49 -19.00 12.07 -8.04
C PHE A 49 -18.04 11.57 -6.98
N LEU A 50 -16.95 10.96 -7.41
CA LEU A 50 -15.83 10.59 -6.54
C LEU A 50 -14.53 10.84 -7.29
N TYR A 51 -13.68 11.68 -6.70
CA TYR A 51 -12.33 11.95 -7.16
C TYR A 51 -11.30 11.46 -6.14
N GLU A 52 -10.32 10.67 -6.57
CA GLU A 52 -9.26 10.12 -5.73
C GLU A 52 -7.89 10.64 -6.14
N ASN A 53 -7.03 10.88 -5.14
CA ASN A 53 -5.60 11.05 -5.39
C ASN A 53 -4.75 10.74 -4.14
N ASN A 54 -3.42 10.75 -4.32
CA ASN A 54 -2.48 10.44 -3.26
C ASN A 54 -2.55 11.45 -2.08
N LYS A 55 -2.33 10.96 -0.86
CA LYS A 55 -2.29 11.81 0.35
C LYS A 55 -1.09 12.75 0.39
N SER A 56 -0.03 12.45 -0.35
CA SER A 56 1.26 13.14 -0.23
C SER A 56 1.40 14.37 -1.13
N MET A 57 0.35 14.76 -1.86
CA MET A 57 0.32 15.99 -2.66
C MET A 57 0.59 17.24 -1.80
N ALA A 58 1.05 18.31 -2.43
CA ALA A 58 1.30 19.57 -1.74
C ALA A 58 -0.01 20.19 -1.21
N PRO A 59 0.00 20.89 -0.06
CA PRO A 59 -1.19 21.53 0.50
C PRO A 59 -1.92 22.47 -0.48
N ALA A 60 -1.17 23.29 -1.22
CA ALA A 60 -1.75 24.23 -2.18
C ALA A 60 -2.56 23.53 -3.31
N ILE A 61 -2.10 22.36 -3.77
CA ILE A 61 -2.84 21.57 -4.77
C ILE A 61 -4.10 20.99 -4.13
N ARG A 62 -3.99 20.45 -2.91
CA ARG A 62 -5.12 19.88 -2.17
C ARG A 62 -6.21 20.93 -1.92
N GLU A 63 -5.81 22.11 -1.46
CA GLU A 63 -6.70 23.26 -1.21
C GLU A 63 -7.41 23.69 -2.48
N GLN A 64 -6.69 23.78 -3.61
CA GLN A 64 -7.33 24.12 -4.87
C GLN A 64 -8.30 23.02 -5.34
N ILE A 65 -7.97 21.73 -5.23
CA ILE A 65 -8.91 20.64 -5.57
C ILE A 65 -10.17 20.74 -4.71
N THR A 66 -10.03 20.98 -3.41
CA THR A 66 -11.16 21.19 -2.49
C THR A 66 -12.03 22.36 -2.95
N ALA A 67 -11.42 23.49 -3.33
CA ALA A 67 -12.15 24.66 -3.82
C ALA A 67 -12.92 24.36 -5.13
N GLU A 68 -12.31 23.67 -6.09
CA GLU A 68 -12.93 23.33 -7.39
C GLU A 68 -14.06 22.30 -7.25
N LEU A 69 -13.92 21.33 -6.32
CA LEU A 69 -14.91 20.28 -6.10
C LEU A 69 -15.99 20.66 -5.09
N GLY A 70 -15.75 21.67 -4.26
CA GLY A 70 -16.71 22.21 -3.29
C GLY A 70 -17.00 21.29 -2.10
N VAL A 71 -16.15 20.28 -1.86
CA VAL A 71 -16.29 19.31 -0.76
C VAL A 71 -14.92 19.03 -0.14
N GLU A 72 -14.88 18.74 1.15
CA GLU A 72 -13.63 18.35 1.82
C GLU A 72 -13.21 16.91 1.48
N PRO A 73 -11.91 16.61 1.45
CA PRO A 73 -11.45 15.25 1.22
C PRO A 73 -11.63 14.38 2.45
N ILE A 74 -12.02 13.14 2.22
CA ILE A 74 -12.02 12.05 3.18
C ILE A 74 -10.68 11.32 3.05
N PHE A 75 -9.92 11.25 4.14
CA PHE A 75 -8.71 10.44 4.21
C PHE A 75 -9.06 8.99 4.53
N ILE A 76 -8.66 8.05 3.66
CA ILE A 76 -8.82 6.62 3.96
C ILE A 76 -7.48 5.93 3.72
N ASN A 77 -7.08 5.09 4.68
CA ASN A 77 -5.97 4.18 4.53
C ASN A 77 -6.52 2.79 4.20
N SER A 78 -6.14 2.22 3.06
CA SER A 78 -6.54 0.86 2.67
C SER A 78 -6.10 -0.22 3.66
N ALA A 79 -5.21 0.11 4.62
CA ALA A 79 -4.83 -0.80 5.69
C ALA A 79 -6.04 -1.27 6.51
N LEU A 80 -7.13 -0.50 6.61
CA LEU A 80 -8.34 -0.95 7.33
C LEU A 80 -9.00 -2.15 6.64
N VAL A 81 -8.97 -2.22 5.31
CA VAL A 81 -9.75 -3.21 4.55
C VAL A 81 -8.91 -4.14 3.68
N SER A 82 -7.59 -4.00 3.75
CA SER A 82 -6.62 -4.77 2.97
C SER A 82 -5.33 -5.00 3.75
N ALA A 83 -4.49 -5.90 3.23
CA ALA A 83 -3.14 -6.14 3.73
C ALA A 83 -2.12 -5.07 3.31
N GLN A 84 -2.55 -3.93 2.75
CA GLN A 84 -1.67 -2.87 2.27
C GLN A 84 -1.91 -1.55 3.00
N SER A 85 -0.82 -0.90 3.42
CA SER A 85 -0.86 0.52 3.79
C SER A 85 -0.83 1.39 2.54
N ARG A 86 -1.95 2.05 2.26
CA ARG A 86 -2.16 2.95 1.12
C ARG A 86 -3.07 4.10 1.53
N GLN A 87 -2.43 5.23 1.81
CA GLN A 87 -3.08 6.47 2.22
C GLN A 87 -3.55 7.28 1.02
N ARG A 88 -4.85 7.55 0.91
CA ARG A 88 -5.49 8.32 -0.18
C ARG A 88 -6.48 9.35 0.35
N LEU A 89 -6.73 10.37 -0.48
CA LEU A 89 -7.74 11.39 -0.27
C LEU A 89 -8.84 11.21 -1.32
N TYR A 90 -10.08 11.29 -0.85
CA TYR A 90 -11.28 11.09 -1.65
C TYR A 90 -12.20 12.32 -1.52
N TRP A 91 -12.48 13.00 -2.63
CA TRP A 91 -13.47 14.07 -2.70
C TRP A 91 -14.75 13.52 -3.29
N THR A 92 -15.85 13.60 -2.56
CA THR A 92 -17.13 13.03 -3.01
C THR A 92 -18.32 13.74 -2.38
N ASN A 93 -19.43 13.78 -3.11
CA ASN A 93 -20.74 14.19 -2.60
C ASN A 93 -21.66 12.98 -2.31
N ILE A 94 -21.13 11.75 -2.36
CA ILE A 94 -21.88 10.55 -1.98
C ILE A 94 -22.17 10.64 -0.47
N PRO A 95 -23.45 10.56 -0.04
CA PRO A 95 -23.80 10.69 1.36
C PRO A 95 -23.39 9.45 2.16
N GLY A 96 -23.10 9.64 3.45
CA GLY A 96 -22.86 8.54 4.39
C GLY A 96 -21.54 7.79 4.20
N VAL A 97 -20.53 8.40 3.56
CA VAL A 97 -19.20 7.80 3.48
C VAL A 97 -18.49 7.96 4.83
N GLU A 98 -18.30 6.85 5.51
CA GLU A 98 -17.61 6.76 6.81
C GLU A 98 -16.29 6.01 6.70
N GLN A 99 -15.50 5.99 7.79
CA GLN A 99 -14.33 5.14 7.85
C GLN A 99 -14.76 3.67 7.88
N PRO A 100 -14.14 2.80 7.06
CA PRO A 100 -14.42 1.38 7.16
C PRO A 100 -13.87 0.79 8.46
N GLU A 101 -14.53 -0.23 8.98
CA GLU A 101 -14.03 -1.02 10.10
C GLU A 101 -12.74 -1.75 9.72
N ASP A 102 -11.82 -1.91 10.69
CA ASP A 102 -10.59 -2.64 10.48
C ASP A 102 -10.86 -4.15 10.41
N ARG A 103 -10.55 -4.74 9.25
CA ARG A 103 -10.65 -6.17 8.99
C ARG A 103 -9.49 -6.98 9.55
N GLY A 104 -8.45 -6.34 10.11
CA GLY A 104 -7.31 -7.01 10.73
C GLY A 104 -6.35 -7.71 9.76
N LEU A 105 -6.51 -7.50 8.45
CA LEU A 105 -5.78 -8.25 7.40
C LEU A 105 -4.30 -7.90 7.32
N VAL A 106 -3.38 -8.83 7.50
CA VAL A 106 -1.93 -8.62 7.33
C VAL A 106 -1.41 -9.29 6.06
N LEU A 107 -0.16 -9.01 5.66
CA LEU A 107 0.37 -9.52 4.37
C LEU A 107 0.28 -11.03 4.27
N ARG A 108 0.62 -11.75 5.34
CA ARG A 108 0.50 -13.21 5.42
C ARG A 108 -0.87 -13.77 5.08
N ASP A 109 -1.96 -13.03 5.34
CA ASP A 109 -3.32 -13.50 5.07
C ASP A 109 -3.63 -13.59 3.56
N ILE A 110 -2.84 -12.90 2.72
CA ILE A 110 -3.01 -12.85 1.27
C ILE A 110 -1.86 -13.52 0.51
N LEU A 111 -0.90 -14.14 1.21
CA LEU A 111 0.19 -14.86 0.55
C LEU A 111 -0.31 -16.22 0.05
N GLU A 112 -0.19 -16.45 -1.26
CA GLU A 112 -0.45 -17.76 -1.85
C GLU A 112 0.73 -18.71 -1.64
N SER A 113 0.44 -19.99 -1.41
CA SER A 113 1.43 -21.05 -1.53
C SER A 113 1.62 -21.42 -3.00
N GLY A 114 2.84 -21.35 -3.54
CA GLY A 114 3.08 -21.73 -4.94
C GLY A 114 4.55 -21.92 -5.28
N LEU A 115 4.80 -22.75 -6.30
CA LEU A 115 6.09 -22.81 -6.98
C LEU A 115 6.16 -21.62 -7.95
N PRO A 116 7.16 -20.72 -7.88
CA PRO A 116 7.37 -19.73 -8.93
C PRO A 116 7.48 -20.42 -10.29
N LEU A 117 6.86 -19.84 -11.31
CA LEU A 117 6.89 -20.30 -12.70
C LEU A 117 8.32 -20.35 -13.30
N ARG A 118 9.33 -19.82 -12.60
CA ARG A 118 10.75 -19.83 -12.99
C ARG A 118 11.65 -20.01 -11.77
N GLU A 119 12.69 -20.84 -11.90
CA GLU A 119 13.71 -21.11 -10.85
C GLU A 119 14.39 -19.86 -10.28
N LYS A 120 14.43 -18.75 -11.01
CA LYS A 120 15.01 -17.47 -10.53
C LYS A 120 14.11 -16.70 -9.55
N GLY A 121 12.95 -17.23 -9.18
CA GLY A 121 12.05 -16.65 -8.16
C GLY A 121 12.42 -17.00 -6.71
N TYR A 122 13.45 -17.84 -6.50
CA TYR A 122 13.89 -18.24 -5.16
C TYR A 122 15.11 -17.41 -4.72
N THR A 123 15.01 -16.84 -3.52
CA THR A 123 16.10 -16.35 -2.65
C THR A 123 16.75 -14.98 -2.93
N LEU A 124 16.65 -14.10 -1.93
CA LEU A 124 17.85 -13.47 -1.36
C LEU A 124 18.34 -14.40 -0.24
N LYS A 125 19.52 -14.99 -0.42
CA LYS A 125 20.27 -15.61 0.68
C LYS A 125 20.90 -14.47 1.50
N ALA A 126 20.67 -14.45 2.80
CA ALA A 126 21.57 -13.81 3.76
C ALA A 126 21.82 -14.81 4.90
N ASN A 127 23.09 -15.17 5.08
CA ASN A 127 23.58 -15.84 6.29
C ASN A 127 23.51 -14.86 7.48
N TYR A 128 23.59 -15.41 8.70
CA TYR A 128 23.64 -14.81 10.05
C TYR A 128 22.25 -14.62 10.71
N ALA A 129 21.84 -15.46 11.68
CA ALA A 129 22.34 -15.70 13.05
C ALA A 129 21.81 -14.68 14.08
N ASN A 130 20.86 -15.16 14.89
CA ASN A 130 20.40 -14.69 16.21
C ASN A 130 19.63 -13.35 16.31
N SER A 131 18.30 -13.44 16.33
CA SER A 131 17.47 -12.55 17.16
C SER A 131 16.21 -13.28 17.64
N ASN A 132 15.96 -13.24 18.95
CA ASN A 132 14.95 -14.04 19.65
C ASN A 132 13.53 -13.50 19.41
N ALA A 133 12.62 -14.42 19.05
CA ALA A 133 11.19 -14.20 18.79
C ALA A 133 10.34 -13.80 20.01
N ALA A 134 10.96 -13.61 21.18
CA ALA A 134 10.25 -13.56 22.46
C ALA A 134 9.54 -12.23 22.77
N ASN A 135 9.82 -11.13 22.07
CA ASN A 135 9.26 -9.81 22.41
C ASN A 135 8.09 -9.36 21.53
N ALA A 136 7.65 -10.17 20.56
CA ALA A 136 6.60 -9.78 19.60
C ALA A 136 5.19 -10.26 19.97
N LEU A 137 5.03 -11.10 21.00
CA LEU A 137 3.76 -11.82 21.28
C LEU A 137 2.97 -11.35 22.51
N ASP A 138 3.46 -10.39 23.32
CA ASP A 138 2.91 -10.17 24.68
C ASP A 138 1.93 -8.99 24.84
N SER A 139 1.57 -8.25 23.80
CA SER A 139 0.57 -7.17 23.92
C SER A 139 -0.74 -7.51 23.21
N LYS A 140 -1.56 -8.33 23.87
CA LYS A 140 -2.90 -8.76 23.41
C LYS A 140 -3.98 -7.66 23.39
N HIS A 141 -3.66 -6.37 23.29
CA HIS A 141 -4.67 -5.29 23.17
C HIS A 141 -4.09 -4.09 22.41
N PHE A 142 -4.69 -3.72 21.27
CA PHE A 142 -4.43 -2.44 20.60
C PHE A 142 -5.53 -1.44 21.01
N PRO A 143 -5.19 -0.33 21.73
CA PRO A 143 -6.17 0.54 22.38
C PRO A 143 -6.84 1.59 21.46
N ALA A 144 -6.78 1.44 20.15
CA ALA A 144 -7.52 2.26 19.19
C ALA A 144 -7.65 1.50 17.86
N THR A 145 -8.56 1.93 16.97
CA THR A 145 -8.68 1.48 15.58
C THR A 145 -7.39 1.84 14.81
N MET A 146 -6.29 1.17 15.14
CA MET A 146 -4.97 1.36 14.56
C MET A 146 -4.77 0.26 13.53
N ALA A 147 -5.06 0.58 12.27
CA ALA A 147 -4.69 -0.31 11.17
C ALA A 147 -3.20 -0.62 11.27
N ALA A 148 -2.82 -1.90 11.21
CA ALA A 148 -1.41 -2.29 11.32
C ALA A 148 -0.54 -1.56 10.26
N GLU A 149 0.74 -1.38 10.54
CA GLU A 149 1.68 -0.68 9.65
C GLU A 149 2.71 -1.63 9.01
N PRO A 150 3.42 -1.23 7.95
CA PRO A 150 4.56 -1.98 7.45
C PRO A 150 5.70 -2.02 8.46
N ILE A 151 6.13 -3.23 8.85
CA ILE A 151 7.21 -3.44 9.82
C ILE A 151 8.53 -3.62 9.05
N ARG A 152 9.44 -2.63 9.08
CA ARG A 152 10.76 -2.77 8.45
C ARG A 152 11.65 -3.67 9.30
N VAL A 153 12.25 -4.70 8.70
CA VAL A 153 13.12 -5.67 9.38
C VAL A 153 14.58 -5.60 8.92
N GLY A 154 14.85 -4.88 7.84
CA GLY A 154 16.22 -4.68 7.37
C GLY A 154 16.33 -3.99 6.02
N ALA A 155 17.51 -4.14 5.42
CA ALA A 155 17.79 -3.74 4.05
C ALA A 155 18.66 -4.79 3.36
N ILE A 156 18.54 -4.89 2.04
CA ILE A 156 19.47 -5.66 1.21
C ILE A 156 20.66 -4.79 0.83
N GLU A 157 21.81 -5.43 0.61
CA GLU A 157 22.97 -4.75 0.07
C GLU A 157 22.64 -4.11 -1.29
N SER A 158 23.22 -2.94 -1.51
CA SER A 158 23.17 -2.23 -2.76
C SER A 158 24.59 -1.90 -3.18
N SER A 159 24.87 -2.01 -4.48
CA SER A 159 26.19 -1.67 -5.04
C SER A 159 26.59 -0.21 -4.81
N THR A 160 25.64 0.63 -4.41
CA THR A 160 25.83 2.05 -4.10
C THR A 160 25.71 2.37 -2.61
N GLY A 161 25.49 1.39 -1.73
CA GLY A 161 25.24 1.59 -0.30
C GLY A 161 23.90 2.29 0.04
N SER A 162 23.02 2.48 -0.94
CA SER A 162 21.68 3.04 -0.77
C SER A 162 20.74 2.12 0.02
N GLU A 163 20.03 2.69 1.01
CA GLU A 163 18.86 2.11 1.67
C GLU A 163 17.53 2.68 1.13
N GLY A 164 17.54 3.08 -0.14
CA GLY A 164 16.38 3.61 -0.85
C GLY A 164 15.19 2.65 -0.87
N GLN A 165 14.04 3.11 -1.37
CA GLN A 165 12.79 2.35 -1.36
C GLN A 165 12.91 0.93 -1.96
N GLY A 166 13.83 0.73 -2.91
CA GLY A 166 14.12 -0.56 -3.54
C GLY A 166 14.90 -1.55 -2.68
N HIS A 167 15.51 -1.13 -1.57
CA HIS A 167 16.41 -1.96 -0.76
C HIS A 167 15.84 -2.34 0.60
N ARG A 168 14.65 -1.86 0.97
CA ARG A 168 14.05 -2.10 2.28
C ARG A 168 13.32 -3.44 2.33
N VAL A 169 13.56 -4.21 3.39
CA VAL A 169 12.90 -5.49 3.67
C VAL A 169 11.94 -5.33 4.84
N TYR A 170 10.76 -5.94 4.73
CA TYR A 170 9.65 -5.83 5.68
C TYR A 170 9.19 -7.20 6.20
N SER A 171 8.57 -7.26 7.37
CA SER A 171 7.94 -8.49 7.88
C SER A 171 6.61 -8.76 7.18
N ALA A 172 6.31 -10.03 6.90
CA ALA A 172 4.98 -10.48 6.46
C ALA A 172 3.92 -10.39 7.58
N ASP A 173 4.34 -10.17 8.82
CA ASP A 173 3.48 -10.01 9.98
C ASP A 173 2.86 -8.61 10.08
N GLY A 174 3.36 -7.65 9.31
CA GLY A 174 2.80 -6.30 9.18
C GLY A 174 2.00 -6.11 7.88
N LYS A 175 1.69 -4.85 7.54
CA LYS A 175 1.09 -4.54 6.23
C LYS A 175 2.16 -4.46 5.14
N SER A 176 1.75 -4.78 3.92
CA SER A 176 2.47 -4.43 2.70
C SER A 176 2.62 -2.91 2.58
N LYS A 177 3.74 -2.47 2.00
CA LYS A 177 3.93 -1.06 1.63
C LYS A 177 3.05 -0.67 0.43
N THR A 178 2.87 0.63 0.22
CA THR A 178 2.13 1.10 -0.97
C THR A 178 2.85 0.64 -2.23
N LEU A 179 2.13 -0.09 -3.09
CA LEU A 179 2.61 -0.48 -4.41
C LEU A 179 2.84 0.76 -5.30
N CYS A 180 3.92 0.77 -6.06
CA CYS A 180 4.31 1.88 -6.93
C CYS A 180 4.40 1.46 -8.40
N GLY A 181 3.78 2.21 -9.32
CA GLY A 181 3.84 1.93 -10.75
C GLY A 181 5.24 2.09 -11.36
N ASN A 182 5.97 3.15 -10.95
CA ASN A 182 7.26 3.53 -11.53
C ASN A 182 8.45 3.36 -10.56
N GLY A 183 8.34 2.49 -9.56
CA GLY A 183 9.42 2.27 -8.59
C GLY A 183 10.70 1.67 -9.22
N GLY A 184 11.87 2.21 -8.87
CA GLY A 184 13.18 1.69 -9.29
C GLY A 184 13.93 0.95 -8.18
N GLY A 185 14.56 -0.18 -8.50
CA GLY A 185 15.24 -1.08 -7.54
C GLY A 185 14.41 -2.32 -7.18
N ALA A 186 15.08 -3.34 -6.63
CA ALA A 186 14.54 -4.71 -6.50
C ALA A 186 13.18 -4.79 -5.77
N GLY A 187 13.01 -4.00 -4.70
CA GLY A 187 11.79 -3.94 -3.88
C GLY A 187 10.94 -2.69 -4.06
N ALA A 188 11.17 -1.86 -5.07
CA ALA A 188 10.60 -0.51 -5.07
C ALA A 188 9.13 -0.47 -5.48
N LYS A 189 8.73 -1.38 -6.37
CA LYS A 189 7.34 -1.49 -6.84
C LYS A 189 6.48 -2.26 -5.85
N THR A 190 7.00 -3.37 -5.33
CA THR A 190 6.22 -4.39 -4.60
C THR A 190 6.58 -4.50 -3.12
N GLY A 191 7.80 -4.12 -2.77
CA GLY A 191 8.40 -4.41 -1.46
C GLY A 191 9.23 -5.69 -1.49
N LEU A 192 10.11 -5.84 -0.51
CA LEU A 192 10.77 -7.11 -0.20
C LEU A 192 10.27 -7.54 1.17
N TYR A 193 9.94 -8.82 1.33
CA TYR A 193 9.36 -9.33 2.56
C TYR A 193 10.11 -10.55 3.06
N THR A 194 10.39 -10.60 4.37
CA THR A 194 10.89 -11.82 5.00
C THR A 194 9.73 -12.77 5.25
N VAL A 195 9.92 -14.01 4.85
CA VAL A 195 9.04 -15.14 5.15
C VAL A 195 9.84 -16.16 5.97
N PRO A 196 9.26 -16.76 7.02
CA PRO A 196 9.94 -17.81 7.79
C PRO A 196 10.40 -18.96 6.88
N THR A 197 11.65 -19.39 7.06
CA THR A 197 12.25 -20.49 6.30
C THR A 197 11.54 -21.81 6.61
N GLY A 198 11.14 -22.54 5.56
CA GLY A 198 10.49 -23.85 5.69
C GLY A 198 9.00 -23.86 6.01
N MET A 199 8.32 -22.70 6.01
CA MET A 199 6.87 -22.63 6.23
C MET A 199 6.13 -22.18 4.95
N ALA A 200 5.15 -22.97 4.52
CA ALA A 200 4.18 -22.56 3.52
C ALA A 200 2.93 -21.99 4.19
N TRP A 201 2.55 -20.76 3.81
CA TRP A 201 1.33 -20.11 4.29
C TRP A 201 0.08 -20.70 3.60
N ARG A 202 -0.92 -21.08 4.40
CA ARG A 202 -2.27 -21.39 3.93
C ARG A 202 -3.31 -20.70 4.79
N GLY A 203 -4.19 -19.93 4.15
CA GLY A 203 -5.42 -19.39 4.73
C GLY A 203 -5.25 -18.20 5.69
N HIS A 204 -6.37 -17.54 5.96
CA HIS A 204 -6.49 -16.43 6.91
C HIS A 204 -6.48 -16.96 8.35
N ALA A 205 -5.59 -16.43 9.19
CA ALA A 205 -5.53 -16.79 10.59
C ALA A 205 -6.61 -16.02 11.38
N ASN A 206 -7.48 -16.70 12.12
CA ASN A 206 -8.40 -16.05 13.06
C ASN A 206 -8.41 -16.78 14.41
N ALA A 207 -9.16 -16.26 15.37
CA ALA A 207 -9.25 -16.83 16.72
C ALA A 207 -9.67 -18.32 16.73
N ASP A 208 -10.44 -18.74 15.73
CA ASP A 208 -10.96 -20.10 15.58
C ASP A 208 -10.09 -20.99 14.66
N ASN A 209 -9.16 -20.40 13.91
CA ASN A 209 -8.25 -21.07 12.98
C ASN A 209 -6.88 -20.35 13.02
N PRO A 210 -6.00 -20.71 13.96
CA PRO A 210 -4.81 -19.93 14.34
C PRO A 210 -3.65 -20.06 13.36
N SER A 211 -3.89 -20.09 12.05
CA SER A 211 -2.98 -20.32 10.91
C SER A 211 -2.54 -21.78 10.69
N SER A 212 -2.75 -22.28 9.46
CA SER A 212 -2.17 -23.54 9.02
C SER A 212 -0.80 -23.29 8.41
N PHE A 213 0.23 -23.31 9.25
CA PHE A 213 1.60 -23.45 8.79
C PHE A 213 1.85 -24.89 8.36
N GLU A 214 2.32 -25.10 7.14
CA GLU A 214 2.86 -26.40 6.73
C GLU A 214 4.39 -26.32 6.72
N ALA A 215 5.03 -27.07 7.62
CA ALA A 215 6.48 -27.23 7.63
C ALA A 215 6.87 -28.12 6.44
N ARG A 216 7.58 -27.55 5.47
CA ARG A 216 8.01 -28.30 4.28
C ARG A 216 9.31 -29.08 4.56
N PRO A 217 9.41 -30.34 4.11
CA PRO A 217 10.63 -31.14 4.24
C PRO A 217 11.86 -30.51 3.57
N ASP A 218 11.64 -29.67 2.56
CA ASP A 218 12.70 -29.01 1.79
C ASP A 218 13.23 -27.72 2.43
N GLN A 219 12.69 -27.32 3.59
CA GLN A 219 13.03 -26.10 4.31
C GLN A 219 12.94 -24.81 3.46
N LYS A 220 12.21 -24.81 2.33
CA LYS A 220 12.10 -23.61 1.49
C LYS A 220 10.97 -22.71 1.99
N ALA A 221 11.24 -21.41 2.04
CA ALA A 221 10.22 -20.39 2.25
C ALA A 221 9.53 -20.05 0.92
N ASN A 222 8.23 -19.77 0.94
CA ASN A 222 7.51 -19.30 -0.24
C ASN A 222 7.85 -17.84 -0.52
N ALA A 223 8.40 -17.52 -1.69
CA ALA A 223 8.49 -16.14 -2.16
C ALA A 223 7.27 -15.84 -3.03
N VAL A 224 6.49 -14.83 -2.67
CA VAL A 224 5.46 -14.26 -3.54
C VAL A 224 6.03 -12.99 -4.16
N ILE A 225 6.19 -13.01 -5.47
CA ILE A 225 6.31 -11.79 -6.28
C ILE A 225 4.86 -11.40 -6.61
N VAL A 226 4.37 -10.33 -6.01
CA VAL A 226 3.19 -9.61 -6.53
C VAL A 226 3.60 -8.82 -7.76
#